data_AF-A0A3D9GPX0-F1
#
_entry.id   AF-A0A3D9GPX0-F1
#
_cell.length_a   1.000
_cell.length_b   1.000
_cell.length_c   1.000
_cell.angle_alpha   90.00
_cell.angle_beta   90.00
_cell.angle_gamma   90.00
#
_symmetry.space_group_name_H-M   'P 1'
#
loop_
_entity.id
_entity.type
_entity.pdbx_description
1 polymer ?
#
loop_
_entity_poly.entity_id
_entity_poly.type
_entity_poly.pdbx_seq_one_letter_code
_entity_poly.pdbx_strand_id
1 'polypeptide(L)'
;MRNVLLLIILLTSNFSFCQETEKLTVESLKLELVEFLMEKNQIRSNNKRVSLRGIHKNRVDENLKNGIYVFNNGSTHNLSFFVIVDNNSFNILDISTSQGLKDSIETTLKFAKSQKYCTEITQDYISRLIGVYYRINKNPRRRNDKNCEFELKPRKSTYDLNTLKLKLAEFLVEKKELNDIDQYFKYSDFLLVSKMDIYYGVDKEKKVECGIYTFAYLENDEPNFHYAIVNEDWIEIFSLESSENLSIGINKILDFAENHNYCHSKTGQIIEQLIGMKYLESCFDNPAFELP
;
A
#
# COMPACT_ATOMS: atom_id res chain seq x y z
N MET A 1 28.44 56.41 -23.62
CA MET A 1 27.08 55.89 -23.94
C MET A 1 27.04 54.38 -24.11
N ARG A 2 28.03 53.73 -24.75
CA ARG A 2 28.07 52.26 -24.95
C ARG A 2 28.11 51.43 -23.66
N ASN A 3 28.76 51.94 -22.60
CA ASN A 3 28.87 51.23 -21.32
C ASN A 3 27.60 51.33 -20.44
N VAL A 4 26.75 52.35 -20.66
CA VAL A 4 25.49 52.51 -19.93
C VAL A 4 24.42 51.56 -20.47
N LEU A 5 24.42 51.32 -21.78
CA LEU A 5 23.51 50.37 -22.44
C LEU A 5 23.78 48.91 -22.02
N LEU A 6 25.05 48.54 -21.83
CA LEU A 6 25.47 47.21 -21.37
C LEU A 6 25.03 46.92 -19.93
N LEU A 7 25.04 47.94 -19.06
CA LEU A 7 24.59 47.81 -17.67
C LEU A 7 23.07 47.62 -17.56
N ILE A 8 22.29 48.25 -18.44
CA ILE A 8 20.82 48.10 -18.46
C ILE A 8 20.43 46.68 -18.93
N ILE A 9 21.12 46.12 -19.93
CA ILE A 9 20.83 44.77 -20.44
C ILE A 9 21.19 43.67 -19.42
N LEU A 10 22.24 43.88 -18.62
CA LEU A 10 22.63 42.97 -17.53
C LEU A 10 21.71 43.07 -16.29
N LEU A 11 21.06 44.23 -16.09
CA LEU A 11 20.08 44.41 -15.02
C LEU A 11 18.71 43.83 -15.38
N THR A 12 18.32 43.80 -16.66
CA THR A 12 17.05 43.20 -17.07
C THR A 12 17.11 41.68 -17.25
N SER A 13 18.30 41.08 -17.40
CA SER A 13 18.46 39.62 -17.53
C SER A 13 18.26 38.84 -16.23
N ASN A 14 18.13 39.52 -15.08
CA ASN A 14 17.80 38.90 -13.79
C ASN A 14 16.32 38.98 -13.43
N PHE A 15 15.48 39.54 -14.31
CA PHE A 15 14.05 39.24 -14.28
C PHE A 15 13.84 37.88 -14.92
N SER A 16 14.24 36.81 -14.20
CA SER A 16 13.49 35.58 -14.30
C SER A 16 12.04 35.98 -14.04
N PHE A 17 11.22 36.02 -15.09
CA PHE A 17 9.78 35.97 -14.94
C PHE A 17 9.55 34.84 -13.95
N CYS A 18 9.17 35.20 -12.73
CA CYS A 18 8.58 34.26 -11.81
C CYS A 18 7.31 33.86 -12.54
N GLN A 19 7.38 32.78 -13.32
CA GLN A 19 6.20 32.08 -13.76
C GLN A 19 5.54 31.67 -12.45
N GLU A 20 4.59 32.48 -11.98
CA GLU A 20 3.63 32.03 -10.99
C GLU A 20 3.09 30.74 -11.58
N THR A 21 3.47 29.62 -10.96
CA THR A 21 2.93 28.33 -11.33
C THR A 21 1.43 28.46 -11.13
N GLU A 22 0.67 28.36 -12.22
CA GLU A 22 -0.77 28.53 -12.18
C GLU A 22 -1.32 27.63 -11.08
N LYS A 23 -2.04 28.23 -10.13
CA LYS A 23 -2.51 27.51 -8.95
C LYS A 23 -3.49 26.43 -9.41
N LEU A 24 -3.25 25.17 -9.04
CA LEU A 24 -4.15 24.05 -9.30
C LEU A 24 -5.50 24.35 -8.66
N THR A 25 -6.54 24.46 -9.49
CA THR A 25 -7.91 24.71 -9.05
C THR A 25 -8.71 23.42 -9.07
N VAL A 26 -9.82 23.38 -8.32
CA VAL A 26 -10.76 22.25 -8.37
C VAL A 26 -11.29 22.02 -9.79
N GLU A 27 -11.54 23.08 -10.54
CA GLU A 27 -12.09 22.98 -11.90
C GLU A 27 -11.03 22.48 -12.90
N SER A 28 -9.79 22.97 -12.84
CA SER A 28 -8.72 22.44 -13.68
C SER A 28 -8.44 20.98 -13.38
N LEU A 29 -8.44 20.58 -12.10
CA LEU A 29 -8.31 19.17 -11.73
C LEU A 29 -9.48 18.34 -12.29
N LYS A 30 -10.73 18.79 -12.17
CA LYS A 30 -11.89 18.03 -12.69
C LYS A 30 -11.81 17.77 -14.20
N LEU A 31 -11.26 18.69 -14.98
CA LEU A 31 -11.06 18.49 -16.42
C LEU A 31 -10.12 17.30 -16.68
N GLU A 32 -8.98 17.27 -16.00
CA GLU A 32 -8.00 16.16 -16.07
C GLU A 32 -8.63 14.82 -15.64
N LEU A 33 -9.45 14.85 -14.57
CA LEU A 33 -10.17 13.66 -14.09
C LEU A 33 -11.23 13.16 -15.10
N VAL A 34 -11.90 14.07 -15.82
CA VAL A 34 -12.84 13.71 -16.90
C VAL A 34 -12.10 12.99 -18.02
N GLU A 35 -10.95 13.53 -18.44
CA GLU A 35 -10.14 12.94 -19.51
C GLU A 35 -9.68 11.53 -19.15
N PHE A 36 -9.18 11.34 -17.93
CA PHE A 36 -8.83 10.02 -17.42
C PHE A 36 -10.03 9.04 -17.45
N LEU A 37 -11.21 9.46 -16.98
CA LEU A 37 -12.40 8.60 -17.01
C LEU A 37 -12.87 8.28 -18.43
N MET A 38 -12.66 9.18 -19.40
CA MET A 38 -12.93 8.91 -20.81
C MET A 38 -11.96 7.88 -21.37
N GLU A 39 -10.66 8.00 -21.10
CA GLU A 39 -9.64 7.02 -21.50
C GLU A 39 -9.97 5.62 -20.96
N LYS A 40 -10.41 5.54 -19.70
CA LYS A 40 -10.82 4.27 -19.07
C LYS A 40 -12.23 3.81 -19.47
N ASN A 41 -12.87 4.45 -20.45
CA ASN A 41 -14.22 4.16 -20.93
C ASN A 41 -15.31 4.16 -19.82
N GLN A 42 -15.09 4.92 -18.75
CA GLN A 42 -16.01 5.04 -17.61
C GLN A 42 -17.10 6.08 -17.88
N ILE A 43 -16.81 7.04 -18.75
CA ILE A 43 -17.77 8.03 -19.26
C ILE A 43 -17.63 8.16 -20.78
N ARG A 44 -18.71 8.59 -21.44
CA ARG A 44 -18.78 8.70 -22.91
C ARG A 44 -18.57 10.12 -23.44
N SER A 45 -18.67 11.12 -22.56
CA SER A 45 -18.52 12.52 -22.93
C SER A 45 -18.12 13.36 -21.71
N ASN A 46 -17.47 14.48 -22.00
CA ASN A 46 -17.03 15.50 -21.03
C ASN A 46 -18.17 16.22 -20.30
N ASN A 47 -19.42 16.09 -20.78
CA ASN A 47 -20.60 16.69 -20.14
C ASN A 47 -21.02 15.98 -18.83
N LYS A 48 -20.33 14.92 -18.42
CA LYS A 48 -20.65 14.19 -17.18
C LYS A 48 -19.98 14.85 -15.97
N ARG A 49 -20.76 15.04 -14.91
CA ARG A 49 -20.27 15.57 -13.64
C ARG A 49 -19.36 14.53 -12.96
N VAL A 50 -18.08 14.87 -12.80
CA VAL A 50 -17.17 14.17 -11.89
C VAL A 50 -17.50 14.60 -10.46
N SER A 51 -17.76 13.63 -9.59
CA SER A 51 -17.78 13.87 -8.16
C SER A 51 -16.35 13.73 -7.66
N LEU A 52 -15.84 14.76 -6.98
CA LEU A 52 -14.55 14.75 -6.30
C LEU A 52 -14.81 15.00 -4.81
N ARG A 53 -14.22 14.19 -3.92
CA ARG A 53 -14.37 14.30 -2.47
C ARG A 53 -13.08 13.95 -1.77
N GLY A 54 -12.65 14.76 -0.80
CA GLY A 54 -11.58 14.36 0.12
C GLY A 54 -12.04 13.17 0.96
N ILE A 55 -11.17 12.18 1.18
CA ILE A 55 -11.55 10.93 1.87
C ILE A 55 -11.95 11.18 3.32
N HIS A 56 -11.24 12.05 4.06
CA HIS A 56 -11.49 12.26 5.48
C HIS A 56 -12.48 13.39 5.78
N LYS A 57 -12.38 14.53 5.07
CA LYS A 57 -13.30 15.66 5.29
C LYS A 57 -14.62 15.55 4.53
N ASN A 58 -14.76 14.62 3.59
CA ASN A 58 -15.92 14.49 2.68
C ASN A 58 -16.31 15.82 1.99
N ARG A 59 -15.36 16.75 1.88
CA ARG A 59 -15.51 18.10 1.34
C ARG A 59 -14.31 18.40 0.45
N VAL A 60 -14.50 19.33 -0.47
CA VAL A 60 -13.43 19.89 -1.31
C VAL A 60 -13.58 21.39 -1.19
N ASP A 61 -12.57 22.03 -0.62
CA ASP A 61 -12.48 23.50 -0.59
C ASP A 61 -12.10 24.00 -1.99
N GLU A 62 -12.48 25.22 -2.37
CA GLU A 62 -12.12 25.81 -3.68
C GLU A 62 -10.60 25.83 -3.91
N ASN A 63 -9.84 25.96 -2.83
CA ASN A 63 -8.40 25.74 -2.81
C ASN A 63 -8.12 24.28 -2.43
N LEU A 64 -7.65 23.48 -3.38
CA LEU A 64 -7.25 22.10 -3.12
C LEU A 64 -6.11 22.07 -2.11
N LYS A 65 -6.34 21.35 -1.01
CA LYS A 65 -5.31 21.07 0.00
C LYS A 65 -4.55 19.81 -0.37
N ASN A 66 -3.32 19.68 0.14
CA ASN A 66 -2.57 18.44 0.02
C ASN A 66 -3.38 17.30 0.65
N GLY A 67 -3.57 16.22 -0.10
CA GLY A 67 -4.36 15.08 0.38
C GLY A 67 -4.73 14.10 -0.72
N ILE A 68 -5.39 13.02 -0.30
CA ILE A 68 -5.91 12.01 -1.22
C ILE A 68 -7.43 12.22 -1.37
N TYR A 69 -7.85 12.32 -2.63
CA TYR A 69 -9.23 12.54 -3.00
C TYR A 69 -9.74 11.33 -3.77
N VAL A 70 -11.01 11.01 -3.55
CA VAL A 70 -11.75 10.04 -4.34
C VAL A 70 -12.52 10.78 -5.40
N PHE A 71 -12.46 10.26 -6.63
CA PHE A 71 -13.31 10.74 -7.71
C PHE A 71 -14.02 9.60 -8.42
N ASN A 72 -15.20 9.91 -8.96
CA ASN A 72 -15.96 8.97 -9.78
C ASN A 72 -16.84 9.72 -10.78
N ASN A 73 -17.33 8.97 -11.76
CA ASN A 73 -18.51 9.38 -12.51
C ASN A 73 -19.68 9.43 -11.53
N GLY A 74 -20.27 10.61 -11.30
CA GLY A 74 -21.31 10.81 -10.29
C GLY A 74 -22.56 9.93 -10.44
N SER A 75 -22.72 9.23 -11.57
CA SER A 75 -23.79 8.25 -11.79
C SER A 75 -23.45 6.81 -11.33
N THR A 76 -22.22 6.54 -10.88
CA THR A 76 -21.76 5.18 -10.51
C THR A 76 -20.94 5.22 -9.22
N HIS A 77 -21.58 4.91 -8.09
CA HIS A 77 -20.89 4.82 -6.79
C HIS A 77 -19.92 3.63 -6.68
N ASN A 78 -20.03 2.65 -7.59
CA ASN A 78 -19.28 1.40 -7.50
C ASN A 78 -17.88 1.44 -8.15
N LEU A 79 -17.60 2.44 -8.99
CA LEU A 79 -16.33 2.60 -9.69
C LEU A 79 -15.77 3.95 -9.31
N SER A 80 -14.81 3.94 -8.39
CA SER A 80 -14.12 5.12 -7.91
C SER A 80 -12.64 5.02 -8.24
N PHE A 81 -11.97 6.15 -8.35
CA PHE A 81 -10.54 6.27 -8.55
C PHE A 81 -10.01 7.27 -7.54
N PHE A 82 -8.70 7.38 -7.45
CA PHE A 82 -8.03 8.19 -6.45
C PHE A 82 -7.06 9.16 -7.11
N VAL A 83 -6.93 10.34 -6.52
CA VAL A 83 -5.94 11.33 -6.95
C VAL A 83 -5.26 11.89 -5.71
N ILE A 84 -3.94 11.93 -5.75
CA ILE A 84 -3.11 12.59 -4.74
C ILE A 84 -2.89 14.02 -5.22
N VAL A 85 -3.20 15.01 -4.39
CA VAL A 85 -2.81 16.40 -4.60
C VAL A 85 -1.66 16.71 -3.65
N ASP A 86 -0.56 17.22 -4.19
CA ASP A 86 0.63 17.59 -3.41
C ASP A 86 1.31 18.82 -4.03
N ASN A 87 1.43 19.89 -3.25
CA ASN A 87 2.20 21.10 -3.59
C ASN A 87 1.90 21.63 -5.00
N ASN A 88 0.62 21.93 -5.27
CA ASN A 88 0.15 22.45 -6.55
C ASN A 88 0.28 21.51 -7.76
N SER A 89 0.57 20.23 -7.51
CA SER A 89 0.58 19.15 -8.50
C SER A 89 -0.41 18.06 -8.11
N PHE A 90 -0.72 17.16 -9.06
CA PHE A 90 -1.57 16.02 -8.79
C PHE A 90 -1.04 14.75 -9.46
N ASN A 91 -1.39 13.60 -8.91
CA ASN A 91 -1.11 12.29 -9.48
C ASN A 91 -2.35 11.41 -9.40
N ILE A 92 -2.87 11.01 -10.56
CA ILE A 92 -4.02 10.09 -10.65
C ILE A 92 -3.53 8.66 -10.45
N LEU A 93 -4.15 7.95 -9.51
CA LEU A 93 -3.81 6.58 -9.18
C LEU A 93 -4.61 5.62 -10.06
N ASP A 94 -3.98 5.14 -11.14
CA ASP A 94 -4.58 4.16 -12.05
C ASP A 94 -4.48 2.74 -11.48
N ILE A 95 -5.46 2.39 -10.66
CA ILE A 95 -5.62 1.05 -10.07
C ILE A 95 -6.41 0.10 -10.97
N SER A 96 -6.39 0.26 -12.30
CA SER A 96 -7.13 -0.63 -13.19
C SER A 96 -6.45 -1.99 -13.39
N THR A 97 -5.13 -2.07 -13.21
CA THR A 97 -4.31 -3.27 -13.39
C THR A 97 -3.60 -3.68 -12.10
N SER A 98 -3.12 -4.93 -12.01
CA SER A 98 -2.36 -5.40 -10.83
C SER A 98 -1.10 -4.56 -10.61
N GLN A 99 -0.35 -4.27 -11.69
CA GLN A 99 0.81 -3.37 -11.61
C GLN A 99 0.41 -1.94 -11.20
N GLY A 100 -0.67 -1.41 -11.78
CA GLY A 100 -1.18 -0.08 -11.42
C GLY A 100 -1.60 0.04 -9.95
N LEU A 101 -2.16 -1.03 -9.36
CA LEU A 101 -2.41 -1.10 -7.92
C LEU A 101 -1.11 -1.01 -7.11
N LYS A 102 -0.09 -1.79 -7.47
CA LYS A 102 1.22 -1.80 -6.77
C LYS A 102 1.89 -0.42 -6.82
N ASP A 103 1.92 0.20 -8.00
CA ASP A 103 2.50 1.53 -8.19
C ASP A 103 1.72 2.60 -7.38
N SER A 104 0.39 2.46 -7.33
CA SER A 104 -0.48 3.35 -6.55
C SER A 104 -0.29 3.19 -5.05
N ILE A 105 -0.10 1.97 -4.56
CA ILE A 105 0.23 1.68 -3.15
C ILE A 105 1.56 2.32 -2.79
N GLU A 106 2.60 2.10 -3.60
CA GLU A 106 3.92 2.69 -3.37
C GLU A 106 3.86 4.21 -3.29
N THR A 107 3.19 4.83 -4.28
CA THR A 107 2.99 6.27 -4.34
C THR A 107 2.25 6.80 -3.11
N THR A 108 1.21 6.08 -2.69
CA THR A 108 0.39 6.43 -1.52
C THR A 108 1.19 6.33 -0.22
N LEU A 109 2.01 5.28 -0.05
CA LEU A 109 2.88 5.14 1.13
C LEU A 109 3.95 6.23 1.19
N LYS A 110 4.56 6.59 0.04
CA LYS A 110 5.51 7.72 -0.04
C LYS A 110 4.85 9.04 0.36
N PHE A 111 3.64 9.29 -0.13
CA PHE A 111 2.86 10.48 0.20
C PHE A 111 2.46 10.51 1.69
N ALA A 112 1.91 9.41 2.21
CA ALA A 112 1.52 9.31 3.62
C ALA A 112 2.71 9.59 4.55
N LYS A 113 3.89 9.06 4.21
CA LYS A 113 5.14 9.33 4.94
C LYS A 113 5.56 10.79 4.86
N SER A 114 5.51 11.43 3.68
CA SER A 114 5.91 12.84 3.54
C SER A 114 4.98 13.79 4.29
N GLN A 115 3.69 13.48 4.33
CA GLN A 115 2.68 14.25 5.06
C GLN A 115 2.56 13.85 6.55
N LYS A 116 3.34 12.87 7.03
CA LYS A 116 3.30 12.35 8.40
C LYS A 116 1.90 11.89 8.81
N TYR A 117 1.23 11.15 7.94
CA TYR A 117 -0.05 10.54 8.27
C TYR A 117 0.14 9.41 9.28
N CYS A 118 -0.81 9.31 10.21
CA CYS A 118 -0.85 8.25 11.20
C CYS A 118 -1.16 6.88 10.55
N THR A 119 -1.00 5.84 11.34
CA THR A 119 -1.24 4.44 10.95
C THR A 119 -2.65 4.22 10.41
N GLU A 120 -3.69 4.71 11.09
CA GLU A 120 -5.09 4.47 10.72
C GLU A 120 -5.46 5.11 9.38
N ILE A 121 -4.97 6.32 9.12
CA ILE A 121 -5.15 7.00 7.84
C ILE A 121 -4.48 6.20 6.72
N THR A 122 -3.23 5.79 6.96
CA THR A 122 -2.46 5.01 5.99
C THR A 122 -3.15 3.69 5.66
N GLN A 123 -3.63 2.98 6.68
CA GLN A 123 -4.42 1.75 6.52
C GLN A 123 -5.70 2.00 5.71
N ASP A 124 -6.51 3.02 6.05
CA ASP A 124 -7.76 3.32 5.33
C ASP A 124 -7.50 3.61 3.85
N TYR A 125 -6.45 4.36 3.51
CA TYR A 125 -6.08 4.61 2.11
C TYR A 125 -5.69 3.35 1.35
N ILE A 126 -4.78 2.55 1.90
CA ILE A 126 -4.31 1.33 1.22
C ILE A 126 -5.47 0.33 1.05
N SER A 127 -6.29 0.14 2.08
CA SER A 127 -7.46 -0.75 2.02
C SER A 127 -8.50 -0.29 1.01
N ARG A 128 -8.70 1.02 0.84
CA ARG A 128 -9.57 1.56 -0.20
C ARG A 128 -9.03 1.29 -1.61
N LEU A 129 -7.73 1.46 -1.85
CA LEU A 129 -7.11 1.16 -3.15
C LEU A 129 -7.32 -0.31 -3.51
N ILE A 130 -6.98 -1.21 -2.59
CA ILE A 130 -7.14 -2.66 -2.75
C ILE A 130 -8.62 -2.99 -3.02
N GLY A 131 -9.52 -2.54 -2.14
CA GLY A 131 -10.95 -2.82 -2.25
C GLY A 131 -11.61 -2.26 -3.51
N VAL A 132 -11.11 -1.14 -4.06
CA VAL A 132 -11.57 -0.61 -5.35
C VAL A 132 -10.99 -1.40 -6.52
N TYR A 133 -9.70 -1.72 -6.53
CA TYR A 133 -9.06 -2.54 -7.58
C TYR A 133 -9.84 -3.84 -7.80
N TYR A 134 -10.15 -4.56 -6.71
CA TYR A 134 -10.91 -5.81 -6.81
C TYR A 134 -12.36 -5.61 -7.26
N ARG A 135 -12.99 -4.47 -6.97
CA ARG A 135 -14.32 -4.14 -7.48
C ARG A 135 -14.31 -3.81 -8.96
N ILE A 136 -13.32 -3.05 -9.44
CA ILE A 136 -13.12 -2.74 -10.87
C ILE A 136 -12.94 -4.04 -11.66
N ASN A 137 -12.14 -4.96 -11.12
CA ASN A 137 -11.79 -6.22 -11.79
C ASN A 137 -12.76 -7.38 -11.50
N LYS A 138 -13.85 -7.13 -10.76
CA LYS A 138 -14.89 -8.15 -10.53
C LYS A 138 -15.75 -8.32 -11.78
N ASN A 139 -15.94 -9.57 -12.22
CA ASN A 139 -16.92 -9.86 -13.27
C ASN A 139 -18.35 -9.82 -12.68
N PRO A 140 -19.19 -8.83 -13.03
CA PRO A 140 -20.52 -8.66 -12.44
C PRO A 140 -21.52 -9.76 -12.82
N ARG A 141 -21.20 -10.61 -13.81
CA ARG A 141 -22.06 -11.70 -14.28
C ARG A 141 -21.80 -13.04 -13.60
N ARG A 142 -20.74 -13.16 -12.79
CA ARG A 142 -20.45 -14.39 -12.04
C ARG A 142 -21.18 -14.36 -10.71
N ARG A 143 -22.09 -15.32 -10.48
CA ARG A 143 -22.80 -15.51 -9.19
C ARG A 143 -21.84 -15.83 -8.05
N ASN A 144 -20.75 -16.53 -8.35
CA ASN A 144 -19.66 -16.78 -7.41
C ASN A 144 -18.63 -15.67 -7.55
N ASP A 145 -18.33 -15.01 -6.44
CA ASP A 145 -17.26 -14.04 -6.39
C ASP A 145 -15.92 -14.78 -6.44
N LYS A 146 -15.35 -14.94 -7.63
CA LYS A 146 -14.01 -15.53 -7.77
C LYS A 146 -12.94 -14.78 -6.96
N ASN A 147 -13.21 -13.54 -6.54
CA ASN A 147 -12.31 -12.72 -5.73
C ASN A 147 -12.56 -12.91 -4.22
N CYS A 148 -13.44 -13.82 -3.82
CA CYS A 148 -13.63 -14.26 -2.44
C CYS A 148 -14.20 -15.69 -2.37
N GLU A 149 -13.56 -16.62 -3.08
CA GLU A 149 -13.74 -18.05 -2.78
C GLU A 149 -12.77 -18.38 -1.65
N PHE A 150 -13.27 -18.50 -0.42
CA PHE A 150 -12.50 -19.16 0.61
C PHE A 150 -12.31 -20.61 0.14
N GLU A 151 -11.07 -21.01 -0.16
CA GLU A 151 -10.75 -22.43 -0.24
C GLU A 151 -11.15 -23.00 1.12
N LEU A 152 -12.26 -23.75 1.15
CA LEU A 152 -12.78 -24.37 2.38
C LEU A 152 -11.76 -25.32 3.02
N LYS A 153 -10.68 -25.67 2.30
CA LYS A 153 -9.56 -26.48 2.77
C LYS A 153 -8.25 -25.73 2.52
N PRO A 154 -7.46 -25.47 3.57
CA PRO A 154 -6.18 -24.80 3.42
C PRO A 154 -5.21 -25.68 2.62
N ARG A 155 -4.49 -25.04 1.69
CA ARG A 155 -3.35 -25.69 1.01
C ARG A 155 -2.24 -25.93 2.00
N LYS A 156 -1.65 -27.12 1.92
CA LYS A 156 -0.54 -27.53 2.77
C LYS A 156 0.76 -27.35 2.00
N SER A 157 1.74 -26.74 2.64
CA SER A 157 3.10 -26.71 2.16
C SER A 157 3.76 -28.09 2.26
N THR A 158 4.94 -28.22 1.67
CA THR A 158 5.84 -29.38 1.86
C THR A 158 6.59 -29.31 3.19
N TYR A 159 6.55 -28.17 3.87
CA TYR A 159 7.26 -27.91 5.12
C TYR A 159 6.43 -28.37 6.33
N ASP A 160 7.04 -29.09 7.25
CA ASP A 160 6.55 -29.15 8.64
C ASP A 160 7.10 -27.97 9.44
N LEU A 161 6.60 -27.79 10.66
CA LEU A 161 6.97 -26.65 11.50
C LEU A 161 8.46 -26.63 11.85
N ASN A 162 9.09 -27.79 12.05
CA ASN A 162 10.51 -27.86 12.41
C ASN A 162 11.39 -27.49 11.23
N THR A 163 11.05 -27.98 10.04
CA THR A 163 11.71 -27.66 8.78
C THR A 163 11.57 -26.18 8.45
N LEU A 164 10.38 -25.60 8.67
CA LEU A 164 10.17 -24.16 8.53
C LEU A 164 11.05 -23.39 9.51
N LYS A 165 11.04 -23.73 10.80
CA LYS A 165 11.88 -23.06 11.82
C LYS A 165 13.37 -23.10 11.47
N LEU A 166 13.86 -24.24 10.98
CA LEU A 166 15.26 -24.38 10.54
C LEU A 166 15.58 -23.41 9.40
N LYS A 167 14.75 -23.35 8.35
CA LYS A 167 14.93 -22.42 7.23
C LYS A 167 14.90 -20.95 7.65
N LEU A 168 14.03 -20.59 8.59
CA LEU A 168 13.98 -19.22 9.12
C LEU A 168 15.23 -18.89 9.95
N ALA A 169 15.77 -19.85 10.71
CA ALA A 169 17.01 -19.67 11.46
C ALA A 169 18.22 -19.51 10.52
N GLU A 170 18.31 -20.31 9.46
CA GLU A 170 19.35 -20.21 8.42
C GLU A 170 19.40 -18.80 7.82
N PHE A 171 18.23 -18.23 7.47
CA PHE A 171 18.14 -16.85 6.99
C PHE A 171 18.71 -15.83 7.98
N LEU A 172 18.41 -15.96 9.27
CA LEU A 172 18.90 -15.03 10.30
C LEU A 172 20.43 -15.13 10.47
N VAL A 173 21.00 -16.33 10.31
CA VAL A 173 22.45 -16.53 10.32
C VAL A 173 23.11 -15.87 9.11
N GLU A 174 22.51 -16.04 7.92
CA GLU A 174 22.98 -15.37 6.71
C GLU A 174 22.95 -13.84 6.84
N LYS A 175 21.94 -13.31 7.54
CA LYS A 175 21.83 -11.89 7.89
C LYS A 175 22.78 -11.44 8.98
N LYS A 176 23.50 -12.37 9.63
CA LYS A 176 24.36 -12.13 10.80
C LYS A 176 23.60 -11.59 12.02
N GLU A 177 22.30 -11.83 12.06
CA GLU A 177 21.44 -11.59 13.21
C GLU A 177 21.54 -12.77 14.20
N LEU A 178 22.05 -13.92 13.73
CA LEU A 178 22.41 -15.06 14.55
C LEU A 178 23.83 -15.56 14.31
N ASN A 179 24.51 -15.92 15.39
CA ASN A 179 25.89 -16.41 15.35
C ASN A 179 26.01 -17.92 15.03
N ASP A 180 25.10 -18.76 15.54
CA ASP A 180 25.16 -20.23 15.37
C ASP A 180 23.81 -20.90 15.66
N ILE A 181 23.24 -21.58 14.67
CA ILE A 181 21.95 -22.30 14.74
C ILE A 181 21.92 -23.32 15.89
N ASP A 182 23.03 -24.02 16.15
CA ASP A 182 23.09 -25.13 17.10
C ASP A 182 22.96 -24.68 18.56
N GLN A 183 23.31 -23.43 18.87
CA GLN A 183 23.06 -22.85 20.20
C GLN A 183 21.59 -22.50 20.43
N TYR A 184 20.84 -22.18 19.36
CA TYR A 184 19.48 -21.63 19.47
C TYR A 184 18.38 -22.69 19.51
N PHE A 185 18.60 -23.90 19.00
CA PHE A 185 17.65 -25.02 19.17
C PHE A 185 17.37 -25.38 20.65
N LYS A 186 18.23 -24.95 21.58
CA LYS A 186 18.04 -25.13 23.03
C LYS A 186 17.00 -24.19 23.64
N TYR A 187 16.64 -23.11 22.96
CA TYR A 187 15.64 -22.14 23.40
C TYR A 187 14.40 -22.29 22.53
N SER A 188 13.41 -23.07 23.00
CA SER A 188 12.15 -23.32 22.28
C SER A 188 11.41 -22.04 21.85
N ASP A 189 11.74 -20.92 22.48
CA ASP A 189 11.08 -19.62 22.40
C ASP A 189 11.83 -18.60 21.53
N PHE A 190 12.98 -18.99 20.96
CA PHE A 190 13.86 -18.10 20.19
C PHE A 190 13.23 -17.57 18.88
N LEU A 191 12.35 -18.37 18.26
CA LEU A 191 11.60 -17.99 17.07
C LEU A 191 10.10 -17.95 17.41
N LEU A 192 9.59 -16.75 17.65
CA LEU A 192 8.17 -16.50 17.77
C LEU A 192 7.55 -16.42 16.38
N VAL A 193 7.18 -17.56 15.80
CA VAL A 193 6.39 -17.58 14.57
C VAL A 193 4.95 -17.20 14.92
N SER A 194 4.67 -15.90 14.93
CA SER A 194 3.33 -15.35 15.06
C SER A 194 2.60 -15.45 13.72
N LYS A 195 1.38 -15.94 13.74
CA LYS A 195 0.66 -16.25 12.51
C LYS A 195 -0.12 -15.04 12.02
N MET A 196 0.20 -14.56 10.82
CA MET A 196 -0.66 -13.68 10.03
C MET A 196 -1.37 -14.49 8.95
N ASP A 197 -2.15 -15.46 9.42
CA ASP A 197 -2.70 -16.50 8.58
C ASP A 197 -3.79 -15.96 7.62
N ILE A 198 -3.68 -16.30 6.32
CA ILE A 198 -4.79 -16.29 5.36
C ILE A 198 -5.80 -17.42 5.70
N TYR A 199 -5.36 -18.51 6.35
CA TYR A 199 -6.18 -19.61 6.85
C TYR A 199 -5.71 -20.16 8.21
N TYR A 200 -6.67 -20.48 9.08
CA TYR A 200 -6.44 -20.88 10.47
C TYR A 200 -5.72 -22.24 10.61
N GLY A 201 -4.49 -22.21 11.14
CA GLY A 201 -3.98 -23.34 11.94
C GLY A 201 -2.54 -23.76 11.62
N VAL A 202 -1.71 -23.82 12.67
CA VAL A 202 -0.44 -24.58 12.64
C VAL A 202 -0.68 -25.72 13.60
N ASP A 203 -0.78 -26.90 13.02
CA ASP A 203 -0.74 -28.15 13.75
C ASP A 203 0.73 -28.61 13.74
N LYS A 204 1.31 -28.79 14.94
CA LYS A 204 2.74 -29.06 15.13
C LYS A 204 3.17 -30.40 14.50
N GLU A 205 2.23 -31.31 14.27
CA GLU A 205 2.47 -32.65 13.72
C GLU A 205 2.11 -32.75 12.23
N LYS A 206 1.63 -31.66 11.62
CA LYS A 206 1.22 -31.63 10.21
C LYS A 206 2.02 -30.60 9.43
N LYS A 207 2.01 -30.79 8.11
CA LYS A 207 2.46 -29.79 7.15
C LYS A 207 1.86 -28.42 7.46
N VAL A 208 2.68 -27.38 7.49
CA VAL A 208 2.23 -26.00 7.70
C VAL A 208 1.42 -25.53 6.50
N GLU A 209 0.49 -24.63 6.72
CA GLU A 209 -0.39 -24.12 5.66
C GLU A 209 0.35 -23.11 4.79
N CYS A 210 0.00 -23.04 3.50
CA CYS A 210 0.49 -21.95 2.68
C CYS A 210 -0.09 -20.63 3.22
N GLY A 211 0.73 -19.62 3.38
CA GLY A 211 0.32 -18.39 4.06
C GLY A 211 1.46 -17.43 4.31
N ILE A 212 1.12 -16.34 5.00
CA ILE A 212 2.08 -15.31 5.43
C ILE A 212 2.29 -15.48 6.92
N TYR A 213 3.54 -15.59 7.31
CA TYR A 213 3.95 -15.82 8.69
C TYR A 213 4.81 -14.66 9.14
N THR A 214 4.58 -14.19 10.35
CA THR A 214 5.50 -13.29 11.03
C THR A 214 6.41 -14.14 11.90
N PHE A 215 7.68 -13.83 11.94
CA PHE A 215 8.59 -14.43 12.91
C PHE A 215 9.48 -13.36 13.50
N ALA A 216 9.81 -13.52 14.77
CA ALA A 216 10.75 -12.62 15.43
C ALA A 216 11.83 -13.41 16.14
N TYR A 217 13.01 -12.82 16.19
CA TYR A 217 14.04 -13.19 17.15
C TYR A 217 14.15 -12.09 18.21
N LEU A 218 14.42 -12.50 19.45
CA LEU A 218 14.58 -11.59 20.57
C LEU A 218 16.06 -11.25 20.73
N GLU A 219 16.40 -9.98 20.56
CA GLU A 219 17.73 -9.43 20.86
C GLU A 219 17.58 -8.41 21.98
N ASN A 220 18.19 -8.68 23.15
CA ASN A 220 18.09 -7.80 24.33
C ASN A 220 16.63 -7.45 24.72
N ASP A 221 15.73 -8.43 24.68
CA ASP A 221 14.29 -8.30 24.95
C ASP A 221 13.49 -7.46 23.94
N GLU A 222 14.10 -7.00 22.85
CA GLU A 222 13.41 -6.34 21.74
C GLU A 222 13.17 -7.33 20.57
N PRO A 223 11.91 -7.51 20.11
CA PRO A 223 11.62 -8.38 18.98
C PRO A 223 11.98 -7.70 17.66
N ASN A 224 12.85 -8.33 16.88
CA ASN A 224 13.08 -7.93 15.50
C ASN A 224 12.19 -8.78 14.57
N PHE A 225 11.20 -8.14 13.95
CA PHE A 225 10.15 -8.79 13.18
C PHE A 225 10.52 -8.96 11.70
N HIS A 226 10.39 -10.20 11.25
CA HIS A 226 10.52 -10.64 9.86
C HIS A 226 9.24 -11.31 9.40
N TYR A 227 9.12 -11.47 8.07
CA TYR A 227 7.94 -12.02 7.43
C TYR A 227 8.34 -13.07 6.42
N ALA A 228 7.54 -14.12 6.30
CA ALA A 228 7.75 -15.21 5.36
C ALA A 228 6.45 -15.53 4.63
N ILE A 229 6.49 -15.55 3.30
CA ILE A 229 5.47 -16.20 2.49
C ILE A 229 5.89 -17.66 2.36
N VAL A 230 5.07 -18.56 2.90
CA VAL A 230 5.24 -20.00 2.76
C VAL A 230 4.26 -20.47 1.69
N ASN A 231 4.78 -21.08 0.64
CA ASN A 231 3.99 -21.71 -0.41
C ASN A 231 4.17 -23.24 -0.41
N GLU A 232 3.63 -23.92 -1.41
CA GLU A 232 3.63 -25.38 -1.54
C GLU A 232 5.05 -25.95 -1.45
N ASP A 233 6.01 -25.39 -2.18
CA ASP A 233 7.39 -25.89 -2.27
C ASP A 233 8.47 -24.84 -2.02
N TRP A 234 8.11 -23.56 -1.89
CA TRP A 234 9.07 -22.47 -1.65
C TRP A 234 8.69 -21.59 -0.46
N ILE A 235 9.70 -20.86 0.05
CA ILE A 235 9.55 -19.86 1.09
C ILE A 235 10.26 -18.59 0.62
N GLU A 236 9.61 -17.44 0.80
CA GLU A 236 10.19 -16.13 0.53
C GLU A 236 10.15 -15.28 1.78
N ILE A 237 11.31 -14.80 2.21
CA ILE A 237 11.48 -14.04 3.45
C ILE A 237 11.74 -12.56 3.12
N PHE A 238 11.13 -11.66 3.88
CA PHE A 238 11.30 -10.22 3.74
C PHE A 238 11.18 -9.50 5.10
N SER A 239 11.81 -8.33 5.22
CA SER A 239 11.71 -7.44 6.38
C SER A 239 10.92 -6.18 6.02
N LEU A 240 10.45 -5.44 7.02
CA LEU A 240 9.72 -4.17 6.84
C LEU A 240 10.51 -2.96 7.35
N GLU A 241 11.84 -3.04 7.45
CA GLU A 241 12.66 -1.99 8.09
C GLU A 241 12.52 -0.60 7.46
N SER A 242 12.28 -0.50 6.15
CA SER A 242 12.06 0.77 5.44
C SER A 242 10.64 0.86 4.85
N SER A 243 10.20 2.08 4.50
CA SER A 243 8.94 2.29 3.76
C SER A 243 8.97 1.67 2.36
N GLU A 244 10.16 1.59 1.75
CA GLU A 244 10.36 0.89 0.48
C GLU A 244 10.17 -0.62 0.66
N ASN A 245 10.72 -1.16 1.76
CA ASN A 245 10.53 -2.57 2.13
C ASN A 245 9.06 -2.90 2.43
N LEU A 246 8.29 -1.94 2.98
CA LEU A 246 6.84 -2.12 3.17
C LEU A 246 6.09 -2.23 1.84
N SER A 247 6.37 -1.35 0.87
CA SER A 247 5.77 -1.45 -0.47
C SER A 247 6.11 -2.78 -1.13
N ILE A 248 7.39 -3.18 -1.08
CA ILE A 248 7.86 -4.46 -1.62
C ILE A 248 7.15 -5.65 -0.96
N GLY A 249 7.03 -5.65 0.38
CA GLY A 249 6.32 -6.68 1.13
C GLY A 249 4.85 -6.78 0.73
N ILE A 250 4.15 -5.64 0.64
CA ILE A 250 2.75 -5.59 0.18
C ILE A 250 2.62 -6.14 -1.25
N ASN A 251 3.53 -5.79 -2.14
CA ASN A 251 3.52 -6.28 -3.53
C ASN A 251 3.68 -7.80 -3.59
N LYS A 252 4.59 -8.39 -2.80
CA LYS A 252 4.75 -9.85 -2.70
C LYS A 252 3.47 -10.53 -2.21
N ILE A 253 2.78 -9.91 -1.26
CA ILE A 253 1.52 -10.43 -0.71
C ILE A 253 0.38 -10.36 -1.73
N LEU A 254 0.30 -9.26 -2.49
CA LEU A 254 -0.66 -9.13 -3.57
C LEU A 254 -0.42 -10.19 -4.66
N ASP A 255 0.84 -10.40 -5.05
CA ASP A 255 1.22 -11.44 -6.02
C ASP A 255 0.87 -12.84 -5.52
N PHE A 256 1.21 -13.12 -4.26
CA PHE A 256 0.88 -14.38 -3.63
C PHE A 256 -0.64 -14.61 -3.59
N ALA A 257 -1.42 -13.60 -3.20
CA ALA A 257 -2.87 -13.68 -3.15
C ALA A 257 -3.51 -13.86 -4.52
N GLU A 258 -3.04 -13.15 -5.55
CA GLU A 258 -3.54 -13.26 -6.93
C GLU A 258 -3.26 -14.66 -7.50
N ASN A 259 -2.03 -15.16 -7.34
CA ASN A 259 -1.62 -16.49 -7.83
C ASN A 259 -2.40 -17.65 -7.17
N HIS A 260 -2.84 -17.48 -5.94
CA HIS A 260 -3.58 -18.49 -5.19
C HIS A 260 -5.10 -18.23 -5.14
N ASN A 261 -5.59 -17.22 -5.87
CA ASN A 261 -6.99 -16.79 -5.88
C ASN A 261 -7.56 -16.54 -4.46
N TYR A 262 -6.76 -15.93 -3.59
CA TYR A 262 -7.18 -15.63 -2.23
C TYR A 262 -8.20 -14.50 -2.15
N CYS A 263 -9.05 -14.57 -1.12
CA CYS A 263 -10.07 -13.55 -0.91
C CYS A 263 -9.41 -12.20 -0.62
N HIS A 264 -9.73 -11.22 -1.46
CA HIS A 264 -9.17 -9.87 -1.34
C HIS A 264 -9.39 -9.21 0.02
N SER A 265 -10.55 -9.46 0.66
CA SER A 265 -10.82 -8.90 1.98
C SER A 265 -9.83 -9.43 3.03
N LYS A 266 -9.40 -10.69 2.89
CA LYS A 266 -8.40 -11.29 3.77
C LYS A 266 -6.99 -10.77 3.45
N THR A 267 -6.67 -10.63 2.16
CA THR A 267 -5.42 -9.99 1.72
C THR A 267 -5.31 -8.56 2.26
N GLY A 268 -6.40 -7.78 2.18
CA GLY A 268 -6.48 -6.44 2.74
C GLY A 268 -6.24 -6.41 4.24
N GLN A 269 -6.89 -7.30 5.01
CA GLN A 269 -6.68 -7.40 6.47
C GLN A 269 -5.22 -7.67 6.85
N ILE A 270 -4.51 -8.52 6.08
CA ILE A 270 -3.10 -8.81 6.36
C ILE A 270 -2.24 -7.59 6.05
N ILE A 271 -2.50 -6.92 4.92
CA ILE A 271 -1.80 -5.68 4.57
C ILE A 271 -2.04 -4.59 5.64
N GLU A 272 -3.28 -4.45 6.14
CA GLU A 272 -3.60 -3.54 7.25
C GLU A 272 -2.77 -3.88 8.50
N GLN A 273 -2.70 -5.15 8.88
CA GLN A 273 -1.90 -5.60 10.03
C GLN A 273 -0.41 -5.30 9.85
N LEU A 274 0.13 -5.49 8.64
CA LEU A 274 1.53 -5.18 8.33
C LEU A 274 1.84 -3.69 8.44
N ILE A 275 0.95 -2.85 7.93
CA ILE A 275 1.05 -1.39 8.08
C ILE A 275 0.99 -1.02 9.58
N GLY A 276 0.10 -1.66 10.34
CA GLY A 276 -0.05 -1.44 11.78
C GLY A 276 1.15 -1.86 12.61
N MET A 277 1.87 -2.90 12.19
CA MET A 277 3.14 -3.28 12.83
C MET A 277 4.29 -2.36 12.44
N LYS A 278 4.24 -1.76 11.24
CA LYS A 278 5.29 -0.87 10.77
C LYS A 278 5.20 0.54 11.38
N TYR A 279 4.00 1.10 11.42
CA TYR A 279 3.77 2.45 11.91
C TYR A 279 3.13 2.40 13.29
N LEU A 280 3.82 2.96 14.28
CA LEU A 280 3.35 3.00 15.67
C LEU A 280 2.65 4.31 16.02
N GLU A 281 2.74 5.33 15.16
CA GLU A 281 2.11 6.64 15.39
C GLU A 281 0.61 6.55 15.11
N SER A 282 -0.19 6.41 16.19
CA SER A 282 -1.64 6.36 16.07
C SER A 282 -2.25 7.75 16.06
N CYS A 283 -3.28 7.94 15.22
CA CYS A 283 -4.13 9.12 15.29
C CYS A 283 -4.86 9.24 16.64
N PHE A 284 -5.04 8.13 17.37
CA PHE A 284 -5.68 8.13 18.67
C PHE A 284 -4.79 8.67 19.79
N ASP A 285 -3.47 8.73 19.57
CA ASP A 285 -2.52 9.29 20.54
C ASP A 285 -2.60 10.82 20.62
N ASN A 286 -3.17 11.48 19.60
CA ASN A 286 -3.42 12.92 19.60
C ASN A 286 -4.84 13.26 19.11
N PRO A 287 -5.82 13.37 20.02
CA PRO A 287 -7.22 13.63 19.66
C PRO A 287 -7.46 15.02 19.04
N ALA A 288 -6.46 15.91 19.01
CA ALA A 288 -6.52 17.21 18.35
C ALA A 288 -6.03 17.18 16.88
N PHE A 289 -5.70 16.00 16.33
CA PHE A 289 -5.27 15.88 14.93
C PHE A 289 -6.42 16.23 13.99
N GLU A 290 -6.37 17.43 13.40
CA GLU A 290 -7.23 17.77 12.26
C GLU A 290 -6.75 16.98 11.04
N LEU A 291 -7.51 15.95 10.66
CA LEU A 291 -7.31 15.25 9.39
C LEU A 291 -7.28 16.27 8.24
N PRO A 292 -6.39 16.14 7.24
CA PRO A 292 -6.37 17.01 6.05
C PRO A 292 -7.72 17.12 5.33
#